data_AF-A0A9P6XRD4-F1
#
_entry.id   AF-A0A9P6XRD4-F1
#
_cell.length_a   1.000
_cell.length_b   1.000
_cell.length_c   1.000
_cell.angle_alpha   90.00
_cell.angle_beta   90.00
_cell.angle_gamma   90.00
#
_symmetry.space_group_name_H-M   'P 1'
#
loop_
_entity.id
_entity.type
_entity.pdbx_description
1 polymer ?
#
loop_
_entity_poly.entity_id
_entity_poly.type
_entity_poly.pdbx_seq_one_letter_code
_entity_poly.pdbx_strand_id
1 'polypeptide(L)'
;MLNNAAANVQALSAGQKVTDTITVTVDDGHGGKATQQVTVTITGTNDAPTIGGVAAGSVKEDGTQVVTGQLTKSDVDTNDTHTWSVNNDGKGTYGKLVVDNTGKWTYTLDNANAKVQALADGQ
;
A
#
# COMPACT_ATOMS: atom_id res chain seq x y z
N MET A 1 28.69 -4.92 -7.58
CA MET A 1 27.89 -3.70 -7.34
C MET A 1 26.65 -4.13 -6.57
N LEU A 2 26.29 -3.43 -5.52
CA LEU A 2 25.06 -3.68 -4.77
C LEU A 2 23.86 -3.47 -5.68
N ASN A 3 22.97 -4.45 -5.77
CA ASN A 3 21.75 -4.34 -6.55
C ASN A 3 20.61 -3.82 -5.67
N ASN A 4 20.42 -2.49 -5.67
CA ASN A 4 19.31 -1.87 -4.92
C ASN A 4 17.94 -2.39 -5.38
N ALA A 5 17.81 -2.86 -6.63
CA ALA A 5 16.55 -3.38 -7.17
C ALA A 5 16.27 -4.85 -6.79
N ALA A 6 17.13 -5.49 -5.98
CA ALA A 6 16.87 -6.83 -5.51
C ALA A 6 15.64 -6.84 -4.57
N ALA A 7 14.72 -7.78 -4.76
CA ALA A 7 13.46 -7.82 -4.01
C ALA A 7 13.66 -7.88 -2.48
N ASN A 8 14.70 -8.56 -2.02
CA ASN A 8 15.06 -8.63 -0.60
C ASN A 8 15.65 -7.34 -0.04
N VAL A 9 16.21 -6.45 -0.88
CA VAL A 9 16.67 -5.12 -0.48
C VAL A 9 15.50 -4.14 -0.44
N GLN A 10 14.59 -4.23 -1.41
CA GLN A 10 13.36 -3.43 -1.44
C GLN A 10 12.39 -3.79 -0.31
N ALA A 11 12.43 -5.03 0.19
CA ALA A 11 11.56 -5.49 1.26
C ALA A 11 11.97 -5.04 2.69
N LEU A 12 13.05 -4.26 2.79
CA LEU A 12 13.62 -3.81 4.07
C LEU A 12 12.87 -2.57 4.58
N SER A 13 12.10 -2.75 5.65
CA SER A 13 11.43 -1.64 6.33
C SER A 13 12.44 -0.60 6.84
N ALA A 14 11.95 0.62 7.14
CA ALA A 14 12.77 1.71 7.62
C ALA A 14 13.68 1.32 8.80
N GLY A 15 15.00 1.50 8.60
CA GLY A 15 16.00 1.22 9.62
C GLY A 15 16.39 -0.26 9.76
N GLN A 16 15.71 -1.18 9.08
CA GLN A 16 16.14 -2.58 8.96
C GLN A 16 17.49 -2.62 8.23
N LYS A 17 18.40 -3.49 8.68
CA LYS A 17 19.75 -3.59 8.12
C LYS A 17 20.06 -4.99 7.67
N VAL A 18 20.74 -5.08 6.52
CA VAL A 18 21.38 -6.31 6.03
C VAL A 18 22.80 -5.99 5.59
N THR A 19 23.66 -6.99 5.56
CA THR A 19 25.07 -6.83 5.18
C THR A 19 25.37 -7.62 3.91
N ASP A 20 26.08 -6.98 2.99
CA ASP A 20 26.73 -7.65 1.86
C ASP A 20 28.23 -7.77 2.15
N THR A 21 28.80 -8.95 1.94
CA THR A 21 30.21 -9.23 2.27
C THR A 21 30.93 -9.71 1.02
N ILE A 22 31.96 -8.96 0.62
CA ILE A 22 32.80 -9.24 -0.53
C ILE A 22 34.18 -9.65 -0.04
N THR A 23 34.62 -10.86 -0.37
CA THR A 23 35.99 -11.32 -0.09
C THR A 23 36.92 -10.87 -1.20
N VAL A 24 37.93 -10.09 -0.85
CA VAL A 24 39.02 -9.64 -1.73
C VAL A 24 40.24 -10.51 -1.47
N THR A 25 40.80 -11.08 -2.54
CA THR A 25 42.01 -11.91 -2.47
C THR A 25 43.10 -11.26 -3.30
N VAL A 26 44.30 -11.14 -2.73
CA VAL A 26 45.53 -10.83 -3.46
C VAL A 26 46.42 -12.07 -3.49
N ASP A 27 47.00 -12.34 -4.65
CA ASP A 27 47.93 -13.44 -4.92
C ASP A 27 49.23 -12.82 -5.44
N ASP A 28 50.37 -13.20 -4.87
CA ASP A 28 51.68 -12.68 -5.28
C ASP A 28 52.26 -13.38 -6.52
N GLY A 29 51.58 -14.42 -7.04
CA GLY A 29 52.03 -15.21 -8.19
C GLY A 29 53.20 -16.16 -7.89
N HIS A 30 53.67 -16.20 -6.64
CA HIS A 30 54.78 -17.01 -6.14
C HIS A 30 54.32 -17.98 -5.04
N GLY A 31 53.02 -18.16 -4.87
CA GLY A 31 52.40 -19.11 -3.95
C GLY A 31 51.86 -18.49 -2.65
N GLY A 32 52.05 -17.18 -2.44
CA GLY A 32 51.47 -16.43 -1.34
C GLY A 32 50.11 -15.83 -1.70
N LYS A 33 49.13 -16.02 -0.81
CA LYS A 33 47.80 -15.39 -0.92
C LYS A 33 47.43 -14.70 0.39
N ALA A 34 46.75 -13.56 0.28
CA ALA A 34 46.10 -12.91 1.40
C ALA A 34 44.65 -12.58 1.05
N THR A 35 43.75 -12.66 2.04
CA THR A 35 42.32 -12.41 1.88
C THR A 35 41.85 -11.37 2.88
N GLN A 36 40.96 -10.48 2.46
CA GLN A 36 40.29 -9.50 3.31
C GLN A 36 38.81 -9.44 2.95
N GLN A 37 37.94 -9.28 3.94
CA GLN A 37 36.52 -9.04 3.71
C GLN A 37 36.21 -7.54 3.70
N VAL A 38 35.43 -7.11 2.71
CA VAL A 38 34.77 -5.81 2.64
C VAL A 38 33.31 -6.04 2.99
N THR A 39 32.82 -5.39 4.05
CA THR A 39 31.42 -5.49 4.47
C THR A 39 30.72 -4.17 4.16
N VAL A 40 29.59 -4.24 3.45
CA VAL A 40 28.71 -3.11 3.20
C VAL A 40 27.40 -3.30 3.95
N THR A 41 27.01 -2.31 4.74
CA THR A 41 25.72 -2.30 5.43
C THR A 41 24.68 -1.57 4.57
N ILE A 42 23.58 -2.24 4.28
CA ILE A 42 22.41 -1.68 3.60
C ILE A 42 21.39 -1.36 4.69
N THR A 43 20.83 -0.16 4.67
CA THR A 43 19.75 0.26 5.58
C THR A 43 18.50 0.53 4.75
N GLY A 44 17.40 -0.11 5.12
CA GLY A 44 16.09 0.05 4.49
C GLY A 44 15.45 1.41 4.76
N THR A 45 14.54 1.80 3.86
CA THR A 45 13.69 2.99 3.95
C THR A 45 12.23 2.54 4.07
N ASN A 46 11.30 3.46 4.36
CA ASN A 46 9.87 3.17 4.26
C ASN A 46 9.41 3.57 2.86
N ASP A 47 8.92 2.61 2.10
CA ASP A 47 8.21 2.85 0.84
C ASP A 47 6.74 3.17 1.12
N ALA A 48 6.08 3.87 0.20
CA ALA A 48 4.68 4.25 0.38
C ALA A 48 3.75 3.11 -0.08
N PRO A 49 2.68 2.79 0.68
CA PRO A 49 1.71 1.81 0.23
C PRO A 49 0.91 2.32 -0.97
N THR A 50 0.44 1.38 -1.78
CA THR A 50 -0.46 1.64 -2.92
C THR A 50 -1.85 1.09 -2.65
N ILE A 51 -2.88 1.75 -3.18
CA ILE A 51 -4.29 1.31 -3.09
C ILE A 51 -4.76 0.84 -4.46
N GLY A 52 -5.44 -0.31 -4.50
CA GLY A 52 -6.11 -0.86 -5.67
C GLY A 52 -7.51 -1.39 -5.34
N GLY A 53 -8.00 -2.29 -6.20
CA GLY A 53 -9.31 -2.94 -6.02
C GLY A 53 -10.46 -2.20 -6.71
N VAL A 54 -11.69 -2.51 -6.28
CA VAL A 54 -12.91 -1.92 -6.84
C VAL A 54 -13.20 -0.62 -6.11
N ALA A 55 -13.09 0.51 -6.82
CA ALA A 55 -13.30 1.85 -6.29
C ALA A 55 -14.56 2.54 -6.84
N ALA A 56 -15.46 1.79 -7.46
CA ALA A 56 -16.69 2.30 -8.05
C ALA A 56 -17.88 1.40 -7.72
N GLY A 57 -19.05 2.00 -7.63
CA GLY A 57 -20.33 1.33 -7.47
C GLY A 57 -21.46 2.30 -7.78
N SER A 58 -22.65 1.77 -8.04
CA SER A 58 -23.82 2.56 -8.39
C SER A 58 -24.93 2.32 -7.39
N VAL A 59 -25.62 3.40 -7.04
CA VAL A 59 -26.85 3.41 -6.25
C VAL A 59 -27.92 4.12 -7.07
N LYS A 60 -29.17 3.91 -6.69
CA LYS A 60 -30.33 4.46 -7.36
C LYS A 60 -31.31 4.97 -6.31
N GLU A 61 -31.79 6.19 -6.52
CA GLU A 61 -32.85 6.75 -5.67
C GLU A 61 -34.10 5.89 -5.73
N ASP A 62 -34.78 5.75 -4.60
CA ASP A 62 -35.97 4.90 -4.44
C ASP A 62 -35.79 3.44 -4.93
N GLY A 63 -34.53 3.02 -5.05
CA GLY A 63 -34.11 1.71 -5.49
C GLY A 63 -32.97 1.19 -4.63
N THR A 64 -31.88 0.76 -5.27
CA THR A 64 -30.70 0.26 -4.55
C THR A 64 -29.94 1.42 -3.89
N GLN A 65 -30.16 1.64 -2.60
CA GLN A 65 -29.55 2.74 -1.85
C GLN A 65 -28.19 2.40 -1.24
N VAL A 66 -27.77 1.15 -1.28
CA VAL A 66 -26.50 0.69 -0.69
C VAL A 66 -25.68 -0.06 -1.73
N VAL A 67 -24.40 0.28 -1.83
CA VAL A 67 -23.44 -0.45 -2.67
C VAL A 67 -22.15 -0.67 -1.89
N THR A 68 -21.50 -1.79 -2.17
CA THR A 68 -20.24 -2.18 -1.53
C THR A 68 -19.18 -2.49 -2.57
N GLY A 69 -17.93 -2.33 -2.19
CA GLY A 69 -16.78 -2.85 -2.93
C GLY A 69 -15.63 -3.16 -2.00
N GLN A 70 -14.49 -3.53 -2.59
CA GLN A 70 -13.30 -3.95 -1.87
C GLN A 70 -12.08 -3.19 -2.38
N LEU A 71 -11.46 -2.40 -1.51
CA LEU A 71 -10.14 -1.85 -1.75
C LEU A 71 -9.08 -2.86 -1.33
N THR A 72 -7.98 -2.89 -2.07
CA THR A 72 -6.79 -3.66 -1.72
C THR A 72 -5.64 -2.70 -1.43
N LYS A 73 -4.67 -3.16 -0.63
CA LYS A 73 -3.42 -2.44 -0.38
C LYS A 73 -2.23 -3.33 -0.73
N SER A 74 -1.14 -2.70 -1.15
CA SER A 74 0.14 -3.37 -1.35
C SER A 74 1.26 -2.46 -0.86
N ASP A 75 2.23 -3.07 -0.20
CA ASP A 75 3.45 -2.43 0.29
C ASP A 75 4.59 -3.44 0.10
N VAL A 76 5.77 -2.95 -0.27
CA VAL A 76 6.94 -3.81 -0.49
C VAL A 76 7.65 -4.12 0.83
N ASP A 77 7.48 -3.26 1.83
CA ASP A 77 8.08 -3.41 3.16
C ASP A 77 7.44 -4.56 3.96
N THR A 78 8.29 -5.37 4.62
CA THR A 78 7.84 -6.63 5.26
C THR A 78 7.34 -6.51 6.69
N ASN A 79 7.59 -5.40 7.38
CA ASN A 79 7.24 -5.21 8.80
C ASN A 79 6.30 -4.01 9.04
N ASP A 80 5.47 -3.72 8.04
CA ASP A 80 4.60 -2.55 8.03
C ASP A 80 3.21 -2.83 8.59
N THR A 81 2.58 -1.78 9.10
CA THR A 81 1.18 -1.79 9.52
C THR A 81 0.40 -0.76 8.75
N HIS A 82 -0.75 -1.17 8.18
CA HIS A 82 -1.60 -0.29 7.38
C HIS A 82 -2.96 -0.10 8.05
N THR A 83 -3.46 1.13 8.02
CA THR A 83 -4.78 1.49 8.54
C THR A 83 -5.61 2.18 7.46
N TRP A 84 -6.90 1.86 7.39
CA TRP A 84 -7.84 2.55 6.52
C TRP A 84 -8.49 3.72 7.23
N SER A 85 -8.64 4.84 6.52
CA SER A 85 -9.37 6.03 7.01
C SER A 85 -10.08 6.71 5.85
N VAL A 86 -11.17 7.42 6.18
CA VAL A 86 -11.90 8.25 5.22
C VAL A 86 -11.89 9.70 5.70
N ASN A 87 -11.73 10.63 4.76
CA ASN A 87 -11.82 12.06 5.05
C ASN A 87 -13.27 12.46 5.32
N ASN A 88 -13.46 13.58 6.04
CA ASN A 88 -14.79 14.17 6.31
C ASN A 88 -15.79 13.18 6.96
N ASP A 89 -15.30 12.27 7.81
CA ASP A 89 -16.08 11.18 8.41
C ASP A 89 -16.83 10.31 7.37
N GLY A 90 -16.35 10.29 6.12
CA GLY A 90 -16.98 9.62 5.00
C GLY A 90 -18.23 10.31 4.46
N LYS A 91 -18.58 11.52 4.91
CA LYS A 91 -19.75 12.26 4.42
C LYS A 91 -19.47 12.82 3.03
N GLY A 92 -20.25 12.38 2.05
CA GLY A 92 -20.31 12.94 0.70
C GLY A 92 -21.54 13.83 0.51
N THR A 93 -21.70 14.39 -0.69
CA THR A 93 -22.82 15.29 -1.02
C THR A 93 -24.19 14.61 -0.92
N TYR A 94 -24.27 13.33 -1.27
CA TYR A 94 -25.53 12.58 -1.43
C TYR A 94 -25.64 11.38 -0.48
N GLY A 95 -24.66 11.15 0.39
CA GLY A 95 -24.61 9.92 1.19
C GLY A 95 -23.32 9.78 1.96
N LYS A 96 -23.09 8.60 2.55
CA LYS A 96 -21.96 8.32 3.43
C LYS A 96 -21.20 7.07 3.01
N LEU A 97 -19.88 7.16 2.99
CA LEU A 97 -18.95 6.06 2.82
C LEU A 97 -18.40 5.60 4.18
N VAL A 98 -18.28 4.30 4.39
CA VAL A 98 -17.51 3.71 5.49
C VAL A 98 -16.56 2.68 4.91
N VAL A 99 -15.31 2.65 5.39
CA VAL A 99 -14.30 1.63 5.07
C VAL A 99 -13.95 0.90 6.36
N ASP A 100 -13.95 -0.43 6.34
CA ASP A 100 -13.50 -1.23 7.48
C ASP A 100 -11.99 -1.57 7.39
N ASN A 101 -11.46 -2.24 8.41
CA ASN A 101 -10.03 -2.57 8.46
C ASN A 101 -9.59 -3.59 7.38
N THR A 102 -10.53 -4.26 6.73
CA THR A 102 -10.26 -5.16 5.60
C THR A 102 -10.16 -4.42 4.27
N GLY A 103 -10.56 -3.14 4.23
CA GLY A 103 -10.67 -2.34 3.01
C GLY A 103 -12.03 -2.50 2.32
N LYS A 104 -12.97 -3.24 2.92
CA LYS A 104 -14.34 -3.31 2.40
C LYS A 104 -14.99 -1.96 2.66
N TRP A 105 -15.53 -1.38 1.60
CA TRP A 105 -16.23 -0.12 1.69
C TRP A 105 -17.72 -0.31 1.44
N THR A 106 -18.53 0.51 2.12
CA THR A 106 -19.98 0.57 1.95
C THR A 106 -20.36 2.03 1.76
N TYR A 107 -21.03 2.33 0.65
CA TYR A 107 -21.68 3.62 0.43
C TYR A 107 -23.19 3.47 0.66
N THR A 108 -23.77 4.42 1.37
CA THR A 108 -25.21 4.52 1.60
C THR A 108 -25.70 5.87 1.09
N LEU A 109 -26.60 5.84 0.12
CA LEU A 109 -27.32 7.01 -0.40
C LEU A 109 -28.24 7.56 0.71
N ASP A 110 -28.20 8.86 0.93
CA ASP A 110 -29.16 9.56 1.77
C ASP A 110 -30.42 9.85 0.96
N ASN A 111 -31.27 8.83 0.83
CA ASN A 111 -32.47 8.91 0.01
C ASN A 111 -33.51 9.91 0.54
N ALA A 112 -33.40 10.34 1.80
CA ALA A 112 -34.26 11.38 2.37
C ALA A 112 -33.80 12.80 2.02
N ASN A 113 -32.61 12.95 1.42
CA ASN A 113 -32.06 14.24 1.06
C ASN A 113 -32.85 14.87 -0.09
N ALA A 114 -33.32 16.11 0.08
CA ALA A 114 -34.08 16.82 -0.94
C ALA A 114 -33.33 16.98 -2.27
N LYS A 115 -31.99 16.98 -2.28
CA LYS A 115 -31.19 16.98 -3.52
C LYS A 115 -31.18 15.63 -4.22
N VAL A 116 -31.24 14.54 -3.45
CA VAL A 116 -31.38 13.19 -4.01
C VAL A 116 -32.76 13.08 -4.60
N GLN A 117 -33.81 13.39 -3.84
CA GLN A 117 -35.22 13.38 -4.30
C GLN A 117 -35.55 14.37 -5.43
N ALA A 118 -34.63 15.29 -5.76
CA ALA A 118 -34.75 16.19 -6.90
C ALA A 118 -34.09 15.63 -8.18
N LEU A 119 -33.36 14.51 -8.06
CA LEU A 119 -33.05 13.65 -9.21
C LEU A 119 -34.39 13.02 -9.64
N ALA A 120 -34.59 12.85 -10.95
CA ALA A 120 -35.86 12.35 -11.44
C ALA A 120 -35.91 10.83 -11.26
N ASP A 121 -37.00 10.31 -10.67
CA ASP A 121 -37.25 8.88 -10.46
C ASP A 121 -36.62 8.02 -11.55
N GLY A 122 -35.59 7.27 -11.17
CA GLY A 122 -35.08 6.23 -12.03
C GLY A 122 -33.72 6.46 -12.68
N GLN A 123 -33.07 7.60 -12.44
CA GLN A 123 -31.72 7.91 -12.94
C GLN A 123 -30.61 7.14 -12.22
#